data_AF-A0AAE0P2P4-F1
#
_entry.id   AF-A0AAE0P2P4-F1
#
_cell.length_a   1.000
_cell.length_b   1.000
_cell.length_c   1.000
_cell.angle_alpha   90.00
_cell.angle_beta   90.00
_cell.angle_gamma   90.00
#
_symmetry.space_group_name_H-M   'P 1'
#
loop_
_entity.id
_entity.type
_entity.pdbx_description
1 polymer ?
#
loop_
_entity_poly.entity_id
_entity_poly.type
_entity_poly.pdbx_seq_one_letter_code
_entity_poly.pdbx_strand_id
1 'polypeptide(L)'
;NNRHQSTTSTSIMNKQQQLVEIGRGNCGSVWADPLSDVVVVDNDNDTIDIQTVIKREDCNRNRSVTKEHHIHKHILASLASATTTSPPTSNLLTGYQVNIPAALSLIPSTSPEWASSLLPCLPPGFEPCLALRNERIPPMGQTVRNLLATKFHASLSPFQTSTPLLKAITNEENCLVRPFLGRRRLPPRQSGQPGQRRIFGGFFFSFRNYPLHLDQIEELGLPKEGYAVAMADTLAFLHWEAGVDGRDVEFVIAGPRSETQGSQGQGRAARGEAGEEGEMPRIGSRGFDTTFKEEGGNGGFGEHAMWLLDFDLCREMKMPGAVDEDGEMATEVGLLEAAAAGFWGNDPWYPRPPSNSSNGDGIGKNGNGNADDHGAGSDHHLADKQLWELFKGRYLETSQQILEEKGEEGRARRELPGKVMDMILRTRWRNGKLVYLESK
;
A
#
# COMPACT_ATOMS: atom_id res chain seq x y z
N ASN A 1 -18.15 -20.60 -69.41
CA ASN A 1 -17.70 -20.89 -68.03
C ASN A 1 -17.12 -19.64 -67.39
N ASN A 2 -18.00 -18.79 -66.86
CA ASN A 2 -17.64 -17.73 -65.93
C ASN A 2 -18.46 -18.02 -64.66
N ARG A 3 -17.78 -18.36 -63.56
CA ARG A 3 -18.42 -18.60 -62.25
C ARG A 3 -17.64 -17.86 -61.15
N HIS A 4 -18.41 -17.00 -60.49
CA HIS A 4 -18.41 -16.64 -59.07
C HIS A 4 -17.22 -15.94 -58.41
N GLN A 5 -17.49 -14.66 -58.14
CA GLN A 5 -17.17 -13.85 -56.98
C GLN A 5 -16.98 -14.62 -55.64
N SER A 6 -16.10 -14.07 -54.82
CA SER A 6 -16.39 -13.54 -53.47
C SER A 6 -15.54 -14.11 -52.34
N THR A 7 -14.87 -13.17 -51.67
CA THR A 7 -14.64 -13.09 -50.21
C THR A 7 -13.89 -14.22 -49.53
N THR A 8 -12.62 -13.94 -49.21
CA THR A 8 -12.01 -14.46 -47.97
C THR A 8 -11.71 -13.24 -47.11
N SER A 9 -12.72 -12.78 -46.37
CA SER A 9 -12.52 -11.87 -45.25
C SER A 9 -11.68 -12.60 -44.22
N THR A 10 -10.46 -12.13 -44.01
CA THR A 10 -9.57 -12.56 -42.94
C THR A 10 -10.26 -12.27 -41.61
N SER A 11 -10.83 -13.31 -41.01
CA SER A 11 -11.39 -13.27 -39.66
C SER A 11 -10.27 -13.00 -38.66
N ILE A 12 -9.98 -11.72 -38.40
CA ILE A 12 -9.34 -11.30 -37.16
C ILE A 12 -10.37 -11.61 -36.07
N MET A 13 -10.31 -12.83 -35.52
CA MET A 13 -11.02 -13.12 -34.29
C MET A 13 -10.39 -12.23 -33.22
N ASN A 14 -11.15 -11.21 -32.81
CA ASN A 14 -10.96 -10.53 -31.53
C ASN A 14 -10.79 -11.61 -30.46
N LYS A 15 -9.55 -11.88 -30.03
CA LYS A 15 -9.36 -12.46 -28.70
C LYS A 15 -9.86 -11.39 -27.75
N GLN A 16 -11.09 -11.52 -27.25
CA GLN A 16 -11.51 -10.79 -26.06
C GLN A 16 -10.41 -11.00 -25.03
N GLN A 17 -9.73 -9.92 -24.64
CA GLN A 17 -8.72 -9.97 -23.61
C GLN A 17 -9.42 -10.47 -22.35
N GLN A 18 -8.99 -11.64 -21.89
CA GLN A 18 -9.53 -12.25 -20.69
C GLN A 18 -8.90 -11.54 -19.49
N LEU A 19 -9.72 -11.03 -18.59
CA LEU A 19 -9.25 -10.46 -17.34
C LEU A 19 -8.54 -11.55 -16.52
N VAL A 20 -7.46 -11.16 -15.86
CA VAL A 20 -6.73 -12.03 -14.95
C VAL A 20 -7.03 -11.63 -13.51
N GLU A 21 -7.22 -12.63 -12.65
CA GLU A 21 -7.28 -12.38 -11.21
C GLU A 21 -5.88 -11.95 -10.78
N ILE A 22 -5.76 -10.78 -10.17
CA ILE A 22 -4.48 -10.21 -9.70
C ILE A 22 -4.38 -10.17 -8.17
N GLY A 23 -5.50 -10.40 -7.48
CA GLY A 23 -5.56 -10.44 -6.03
C GLY A 23 -6.89 -10.99 -5.53
N ARG A 24 -6.91 -11.46 -4.29
CA ARG A 24 -8.12 -11.88 -3.59
C ARG A 24 -7.93 -11.68 -2.10
N GLY A 25 -8.91 -11.04 -1.48
CA GLY A 25 -8.92 -10.75 -0.06
C GLY A 25 -10.27 -11.06 0.58
N ASN A 26 -10.46 -10.56 1.79
CA ASN A 26 -11.70 -10.77 2.53
C ASN A 26 -12.91 -10.06 1.87
N CYS A 27 -12.71 -8.86 1.28
CA CYS A 27 -13.74 -8.18 0.50
C CYS A 27 -14.17 -8.94 -0.76
N GLY A 28 -13.18 -9.45 -1.51
CA GLY A 28 -13.43 -10.16 -2.75
C GLY A 28 -12.23 -10.25 -3.66
N SER A 29 -12.51 -10.61 -4.90
CA SER A 29 -11.53 -10.82 -5.97
C SER A 29 -11.22 -9.54 -6.75
N VAL A 30 -9.97 -9.39 -7.15
CA VAL A 30 -9.47 -8.23 -7.91
C VAL A 30 -9.01 -8.72 -9.28
N TRP A 31 -9.51 -8.06 -10.32
CA TRP A 31 -9.30 -8.44 -11.72
C TRP A 31 -8.76 -7.26 -12.51
N ALA A 32 -7.90 -7.53 -13.48
CA ALA A 32 -7.37 -6.51 -14.38
C ALA A 32 -7.05 -7.13 -15.74
N ASP A 33 -6.85 -6.28 -16.74
CA ASP A 33 -6.33 -6.73 -18.02
C ASP A 33 -4.93 -7.34 -17.83
N PRO A 34 -4.54 -8.35 -18.63
CA PRO A 34 -3.16 -8.81 -18.66
C PRO A 34 -2.23 -7.63 -18.96
N LEU A 35 -1.07 -7.57 -18.31
CA LEU A 35 -0.08 -6.57 -18.68
C LEU A 35 0.41 -6.91 -20.09
N SER A 36 0.26 -5.98 -21.04
CA SER A 36 0.81 -6.18 -22.37
C SER A 36 2.31 -5.83 -22.37
N ASP A 37 3.14 -6.70 -22.93
CA ASP A 37 4.55 -6.38 -23.24
C ASP A 37 4.69 -5.25 -24.29
N VAL A 38 3.58 -4.88 -24.93
CA VAL A 38 3.50 -3.84 -25.95
C VAL A 38 2.74 -2.66 -25.37
N VAL A 39 3.45 -1.55 -25.15
CA VAL A 39 2.83 -0.23 -25.08
C VAL A 39 2.27 0.01 -26.48
N VAL A 40 0.96 -0.16 -26.66
CA VAL A 40 0.31 0.28 -27.89
C VAL A 40 0.33 1.79 -27.83
N VAL A 41 1.33 2.38 -28.47
CA VAL A 41 1.33 3.81 -28.78
C VAL A 41 0.33 3.97 -29.91
N ASP A 42 -0.96 4.04 -29.57
CA ASP A 42 -1.96 4.47 -30.53
C ASP A 42 -1.68 5.96 -30.79
N ASN A 43 -0.98 6.22 -31.90
CA ASN A 43 -0.59 7.57 -32.32
C ASN A 43 -1.79 8.46 -32.72
N ASP A 44 -3.03 7.96 -32.61
CA ASP A 44 -4.24 8.62 -33.12
C ASP A 44 -5.34 8.85 -32.06
N ASN A 45 -5.08 8.66 -30.76
CA ASN A 45 -6.03 9.08 -29.72
C ASN A 45 -5.28 9.50 -28.43
N ASP A 46 -5.30 10.80 -28.10
CA ASP A 46 -4.71 11.42 -26.90
C ASP A 46 -5.33 10.94 -25.56
N THR A 47 -6.07 9.82 -25.55
CA THR A 47 -6.59 9.23 -24.32
C THR A 47 -5.50 8.40 -23.65
N ILE A 48 -4.91 8.98 -22.61
CA ILE A 48 -4.11 8.28 -21.61
C ILE A 48 -4.92 7.09 -21.09
N ASP A 49 -4.51 5.86 -21.45
CA ASP A 49 -5.15 4.65 -20.95
C ASP A 49 -4.67 4.41 -19.51
N ILE A 50 -5.40 4.96 -18.54
CA ILE A 50 -5.20 4.66 -17.13
C ILE A 50 -5.56 3.18 -16.96
N GLN A 51 -4.55 2.33 -16.76
CA GLN A 51 -4.80 0.92 -16.44
C GLN A 51 -5.71 0.84 -15.22
N THR A 52 -6.76 0.03 -15.31
CA THR A 52 -7.76 -0.10 -14.24
C THR A 52 -7.78 -1.49 -13.62
N VAL A 53 -8.29 -1.56 -12.40
CA VAL A 53 -8.61 -2.82 -11.70
C VAL A 53 -10.07 -2.83 -11.29
N ILE A 54 -10.66 -4.02 -11.26
CA ILE A 54 -12.01 -4.28 -10.78
C ILE A 54 -11.93 -5.10 -9.49
N LYS A 55 -12.26 -4.49 -8.35
CA LYS A 55 -12.41 -5.17 -7.04
C LYS A 55 -13.88 -5.53 -6.85
N ARG A 56 -14.20 -6.82 -6.85
CA ARG A 56 -15.57 -7.35 -6.74
C ARG A 56 -15.93 -7.55 -5.27
N GLU A 57 -17.18 -7.29 -4.89
CA GLU A 57 -17.73 -7.61 -3.57
C GLU A 57 -18.32 -9.04 -3.59
N ASP A 58 -17.44 -10.04 -3.72
CA ASP A 58 -17.84 -11.44 -3.95
C ASP A 58 -17.29 -12.43 -2.91
N CYS A 59 -16.82 -11.95 -1.75
CA CYS A 59 -16.37 -12.80 -0.65
C CYS A 59 -17.15 -12.53 0.65
N ASN A 60 -16.60 -11.76 1.60
CA ASN A 60 -17.20 -11.61 2.92
C ASN A 60 -18.26 -10.50 2.96
N ARG A 61 -19.50 -10.88 3.29
CA ARG A 61 -20.67 -9.98 3.38
C ARG A 61 -20.55 -8.88 4.45
N ASN A 62 -19.62 -9.02 5.40
CA ASN A 62 -19.36 -8.01 6.43
C ASN A 62 -18.38 -6.92 5.98
N ARG A 63 -17.88 -7.00 4.75
CA ARG A 63 -17.07 -5.95 4.13
C ARG A 63 -17.90 -5.28 3.04
N SER A 64 -17.69 -3.99 2.83
CA SER A 64 -18.48 -3.21 1.87
C SER A 64 -17.55 -2.41 0.98
N VAL A 65 -17.60 -2.67 -0.32
CA VAL A 65 -16.82 -1.91 -1.30
C VAL A 65 -17.40 -0.50 -1.48
N THR A 66 -18.69 -0.30 -1.17
CA THR A 66 -19.29 1.05 -1.14
C THR A 66 -18.66 1.90 -0.04
N LYS A 67 -18.52 1.33 1.15
CA LYS A 67 -17.85 2.03 2.27
C LYS A 67 -16.40 2.34 1.91
N GLU A 68 -15.68 1.39 1.34
CA GLU A 68 -14.30 1.59 0.87
C GLU A 68 -14.22 2.73 -0.15
N HIS A 69 -15.11 2.76 -1.15
CA HIS A 69 -15.16 3.82 -2.16
C HIS A 69 -15.38 5.20 -1.57
N HIS A 70 -16.30 5.30 -0.60
CA HIS A 70 -16.59 6.55 0.09
C HIS A 70 -15.35 7.08 0.82
N ILE A 71 -14.71 6.24 1.63
CA ILE A 71 -13.48 6.63 2.34
C ILE A 71 -12.35 6.97 1.36
N HIS A 72 -12.17 6.18 0.29
CA HIS A 72 -11.14 6.42 -0.71
C HIS A 72 -11.33 7.76 -1.41
N LYS A 73 -12.56 8.10 -1.83
CA LYS A 73 -12.88 9.41 -2.40
C LYS A 73 -12.70 10.54 -1.41
N HIS A 74 -13.08 10.35 -0.15
CA HIS A 74 -12.90 11.32 0.91
C HIS A 74 -11.40 11.64 1.15
N ILE A 75 -10.56 10.61 1.20
CA ILE A 75 -9.10 10.75 1.29
C ILE A 75 -8.56 11.56 0.11
N LEU A 76 -8.93 11.20 -1.13
CA LEU A 76 -8.49 11.92 -2.33
C LEU A 76 -9.00 13.38 -2.38
N ALA A 77 -10.22 13.65 -1.91
CA ALA A 77 -10.77 15.00 -1.84
C ALA A 77 -10.08 15.86 -0.77
N SER A 78 -9.75 15.27 0.39
CA SER A 78 -9.01 15.95 1.46
C SER A 78 -7.61 16.34 0.97
N LEU A 79 -6.97 15.43 0.26
CA LEU A 79 -5.67 15.60 -0.37
C LEU A 79 -5.66 16.72 -1.42
N ALA A 80 -6.72 16.77 -2.23
CA ALA A 80 -6.94 17.82 -3.23
C ALA A 80 -7.18 19.21 -2.61
N SER A 81 -7.95 19.24 -1.53
CA SER A 81 -8.28 20.48 -0.82
C SER A 81 -7.05 21.05 -0.13
N ALA A 82 -6.27 20.18 0.51
CA ALA A 82 -5.06 20.56 1.20
C ALA A 82 -4.01 21.12 0.22
N THR A 83 -3.76 20.47 -0.93
CA THR A 83 -2.83 20.98 -1.96
C THR A 83 -3.22 22.34 -2.53
N THR A 84 -4.52 22.66 -2.60
CA THR A 84 -5.01 23.93 -3.14
C THR A 84 -4.94 25.07 -2.11
N THR A 85 -5.06 24.74 -0.81
CA THR A 85 -5.19 25.72 0.27
C THR A 85 -3.83 26.11 0.86
N SER A 86 -2.82 25.25 0.76
CA SER A 86 -1.49 25.52 1.28
C SER A 86 -0.81 26.67 0.51
N PRO A 87 -0.22 27.67 1.20
CA PRO A 87 0.55 28.72 0.53
C PRO A 87 1.72 28.10 -0.26
N PRO A 88 2.19 28.72 -1.36
CA PRO A 88 3.25 28.16 -2.21
C PRO A 88 4.60 27.91 -1.51
N THR A 89 4.76 28.39 -0.27
CA THR A 89 5.91 28.13 0.61
C THR A 89 5.74 26.88 1.50
N SER A 90 4.52 26.35 1.63
CA SER A 90 4.20 25.12 2.37
C SER A 90 4.38 23.91 1.43
N ASN A 91 5.55 23.28 1.49
CA ASN A 91 5.88 22.07 0.72
C ASN A 91 5.32 20.78 1.34
N LEU A 92 4.34 20.88 2.24
CA LEU A 92 3.84 19.75 3.03
C LEU A 92 3.20 18.68 2.17
N LEU A 93 2.34 19.08 1.22
CA LEU A 93 1.62 18.12 0.37
C LEU A 93 2.35 17.74 -0.91
N THR A 94 3.15 18.64 -1.46
CA THR A 94 4.07 18.33 -2.58
C THR A 94 5.22 17.42 -2.14
N GLY A 95 5.40 17.22 -0.83
CA GLY A 95 6.42 16.36 -0.23
C GLY A 95 5.98 14.92 0.07
N TYR A 96 4.68 14.58 0.01
CA TYR A 96 4.23 13.21 0.29
C TYR A 96 4.80 12.21 -0.74
N GLN A 97 5.50 11.20 -0.25
CA GLN A 97 6.17 10.16 -1.06
C GLN A 97 5.32 8.88 -1.23
N VAL A 98 4.03 8.94 -0.88
CA VAL A 98 3.10 7.81 -1.01
C VAL A 98 1.99 8.16 -1.98
N ASN A 99 1.86 7.34 -3.02
CA ASN A 99 0.80 7.46 -4.01
C ASN A 99 -0.50 6.84 -3.50
N ILE A 100 -1.64 7.39 -3.91
CA ILE A 100 -2.96 6.76 -3.72
C ILE A 100 -3.55 6.52 -5.10
N PRO A 101 -4.02 5.30 -5.43
CA PRO A 101 -4.68 5.03 -6.71
C PRO A 101 -5.89 5.93 -6.92
N ALA A 102 -6.17 6.34 -8.15
CA ALA A 102 -7.41 7.05 -8.47
C ALA A 102 -8.65 6.18 -8.18
N ALA A 103 -9.65 6.77 -7.50
CA ALA A 103 -10.95 6.15 -7.24
C ALA A 103 -11.92 6.48 -8.39
N LEU A 104 -12.07 5.57 -9.35
CA LEU A 104 -12.76 5.88 -10.62
C LEU A 104 -14.28 5.77 -10.47
N SER A 105 -14.82 4.57 -10.22
CA SER A 105 -16.26 4.38 -10.16
C SER A 105 -16.71 3.15 -9.35
N LEU A 106 -17.96 3.20 -8.88
CA LEU A 106 -18.69 2.06 -8.35
C LEU A 106 -19.51 1.46 -9.49
N ILE A 107 -19.47 0.14 -9.64
CA ILE A 107 -20.20 -0.62 -10.66
C ILE A 107 -21.32 -1.41 -9.96
N PRO A 108 -22.58 -0.98 -10.05
CA PRO A 108 -23.71 -1.72 -9.51
C PRO A 108 -23.86 -3.09 -10.18
N SER A 109 -24.42 -4.06 -9.47
CA SER A 109 -24.75 -5.39 -10.05
C SER A 109 -25.76 -5.32 -11.19
N THR A 110 -26.55 -4.24 -11.25
CA THR A 110 -27.53 -3.98 -12.33
C THR A 110 -26.94 -3.24 -13.53
N SER A 111 -25.64 -2.89 -13.50
CA SER A 111 -24.99 -2.17 -14.60
C SER A 111 -25.01 -2.99 -15.88
N PRO A 112 -25.43 -2.44 -17.03
CA PRO A 112 -25.34 -3.10 -18.34
C PRO A 112 -23.90 -3.51 -18.69
N GLU A 113 -22.91 -2.81 -18.13
CA GLU A 113 -21.48 -3.07 -18.28
C GLU A 113 -21.08 -4.51 -17.91
N TRP A 114 -21.78 -5.12 -16.94
CA TRP A 114 -21.57 -6.52 -16.59
C TRP A 114 -21.80 -7.44 -17.80
N ALA A 115 -22.93 -7.28 -18.48
CA ALA A 115 -23.28 -8.09 -19.63
C ALA A 115 -22.44 -7.75 -20.87
N SER A 116 -22.15 -6.47 -21.10
CA SER A 116 -21.47 -6.03 -22.32
C SER A 116 -19.95 -6.24 -22.30
N SER A 117 -19.31 -6.13 -21.14
CA SER A 117 -17.86 -5.90 -21.07
C SER A 117 -17.15 -6.73 -19.99
N LEU A 118 -17.74 -6.94 -18.81
CA LEU A 118 -17.04 -7.61 -17.71
C LEU A 118 -17.22 -9.13 -17.70
N LEU A 119 -18.47 -9.62 -17.72
CA LEU A 119 -18.74 -11.07 -17.69
C LEU A 119 -18.11 -11.82 -18.87
N PRO A 120 -18.13 -11.30 -20.12
CA PRO A 120 -17.46 -11.96 -21.24
C PRO A 120 -15.94 -12.12 -21.04
N CYS A 121 -15.32 -11.26 -20.23
CA CYS A 121 -13.87 -11.27 -19.98
C CYS A 121 -13.48 -12.01 -18.70
N LEU A 122 -14.44 -12.41 -17.85
CA LEU A 122 -14.21 -13.21 -16.66
C LEU A 122 -14.32 -14.72 -16.97
N PRO A 123 -13.73 -15.60 -16.14
CA PRO A 123 -13.99 -17.03 -16.25
C PRO A 123 -15.49 -17.39 -16.15
N PRO A 124 -15.94 -18.51 -16.73
CA PRO A 124 -17.33 -18.94 -16.60
C PRO A 124 -17.74 -19.14 -15.13
N GLY A 125 -18.97 -18.75 -14.78
CA GLY A 125 -19.56 -18.95 -13.45
C GLY A 125 -19.54 -17.74 -12.52
N PHE A 126 -19.04 -16.60 -12.99
CA PHE A 126 -19.20 -15.33 -12.29
C PHE A 126 -20.55 -14.69 -12.59
N GLU A 127 -21.15 -14.09 -11.56
CA GLU A 127 -22.38 -13.31 -11.64
C GLU A 127 -22.11 -11.83 -11.39
N PRO A 128 -22.98 -10.92 -11.89
CA PRO A 128 -22.93 -9.51 -11.54
C PRO A 128 -22.97 -9.30 -10.04
N CYS A 129 -22.09 -8.44 -9.54
CA CYS A 129 -22.06 -8.03 -8.15
C CYS A 129 -21.76 -6.53 -8.05
N LEU A 130 -21.74 -6.00 -6.84
CA LEU A 130 -21.19 -4.67 -6.61
C LEU A 130 -19.67 -4.74 -6.78
N ALA A 131 -19.08 -3.78 -7.49
CA ALA A 131 -17.63 -3.74 -7.70
C ALA A 131 -17.09 -2.31 -7.74
N LEU A 132 -15.79 -2.16 -7.49
CA LEU A 132 -15.05 -0.92 -7.64
C LEU A 132 -14.14 -0.98 -8.83
N ARG A 133 -14.10 0.11 -9.58
CA ARG A 133 -13.10 0.39 -10.59
C ARG A 133 -12.14 1.44 -10.05
N ASN A 134 -10.86 1.07 -9.96
CA ASN A 134 -9.77 1.94 -9.48
C ASN A 134 -8.61 1.93 -10.47
N GLU A 135 -7.69 2.89 -10.34
CA GLU A 135 -6.38 2.84 -10.98
C GLU A 135 -5.62 1.57 -10.57
N ARG A 136 -4.96 0.93 -11.53
CA ARG A 136 -4.05 -0.18 -11.30
C ARG A 136 -2.69 0.34 -10.88
N ILE A 137 -2.24 -0.12 -9.72
CA ILE A 137 -0.87 0.11 -9.27
C ILE A 137 0.10 -0.62 -10.23
N PRO A 138 1.08 0.08 -10.83
CA PRO A 138 2.09 -0.55 -11.68
C PRO A 138 2.90 -1.57 -10.87
N PRO A 139 2.93 -2.86 -11.22
CA PRO A 139 3.65 -3.84 -10.44
C PRO A 139 5.17 -3.73 -10.62
N MET A 140 5.92 -4.38 -9.73
CA MET A 140 7.38 -4.46 -9.81
C MET A 140 7.82 -5.22 -11.06
N GLY A 141 8.78 -4.64 -11.79
CA GLY A 141 9.34 -5.20 -13.01
C GLY A 141 10.16 -6.49 -12.80
N GLN A 142 10.51 -7.14 -13.91
CA GLN A 142 11.21 -8.43 -13.91
C GLN A 142 12.53 -8.42 -13.13
N THR A 143 13.28 -7.32 -13.19
CA THR A 143 14.57 -7.17 -12.47
C THR A 143 14.38 -7.35 -10.97
N VAL A 144 13.37 -6.70 -10.39
CA VAL A 144 13.06 -6.79 -8.96
C VAL A 144 12.58 -8.19 -8.60
N ARG A 145 11.68 -8.78 -9.40
CA ARG A 145 11.18 -10.15 -9.20
C ARG A 145 12.33 -11.16 -9.18
N ASN A 146 13.26 -11.04 -10.11
CA ASN A 146 14.45 -11.88 -10.17
C ASN A 146 15.35 -11.66 -8.95
N LEU A 147 15.58 -10.42 -8.54
CA LEU A 147 16.38 -10.12 -7.35
C LEU A 147 15.78 -10.77 -6.09
N LEU A 148 14.49 -10.59 -5.85
CA LEU A 148 13.78 -11.17 -4.70
C LEU A 148 13.87 -12.70 -4.71
N ALA A 149 13.62 -13.32 -5.88
CA ALA A 149 13.74 -14.75 -6.06
C ALA A 149 15.18 -15.24 -5.76
N THR A 150 16.19 -14.58 -6.33
CA THR A 150 17.59 -14.97 -6.14
C THR A 150 18.06 -14.78 -4.70
N LYS A 151 17.74 -13.66 -4.05
CA LYS A 151 18.24 -13.36 -2.70
C LYS A 151 17.55 -14.18 -1.62
N PHE A 152 16.22 -14.29 -1.70
CA PHE A 152 15.43 -14.85 -0.60
C PHE A 152 14.86 -16.24 -0.88
N HIS A 153 14.89 -16.71 -2.13
CA HIS A 153 14.35 -18.01 -2.52
C HIS A 153 15.38 -18.96 -3.16
N ALA A 154 16.56 -18.49 -3.62
CA ALA A 154 17.58 -19.39 -4.21
C ALA A 154 18.23 -20.36 -3.23
N SER A 155 17.96 -20.25 -1.92
CA SER A 155 18.33 -21.29 -0.95
C SER A 155 17.51 -22.58 -1.10
N LEU A 156 16.51 -22.61 -1.99
CA LEU A 156 15.87 -23.84 -2.46
C LEU A 156 16.87 -24.60 -3.36
N SER A 157 17.92 -25.17 -2.76
CA SER A 157 18.96 -26.04 -3.34
C SER A 157 19.58 -25.63 -4.70
N PRO A 158 20.92 -25.51 -4.83
CA PRO A 158 21.61 -25.25 -6.10
C PRO A 158 21.29 -26.23 -7.25
N PHE A 159 20.65 -27.37 -6.97
CA PHE A 159 20.18 -28.34 -7.97
C PHE A 159 18.84 -27.97 -8.63
N GLN A 160 18.20 -26.87 -8.23
CA GLN A 160 16.80 -26.55 -8.56
C GLN A 160 16.57 -25.13 -9.12
N THR A 161 17.62 -24.45 -9.57
CA THR A 161 17.52 -23.17 -10.29
C THR A 161 16.73 -23.25 -11.61
N SER A 162 16.39 -24.45 -12.07
CA SER A 162 15.50 -24.74 -13.20
C SER A 162 14.10 -25.24 -12.78
N THR A 163 13.71 -25.13 -11.50
CA THR A 163 12.41 -25.65 -11.06
C THR A 163 11.25 -24.84 -11.65
N PRO A 164 10.17 -25.50 -12.11
CA PRO A 164 8.94 -24.86 -12.55
C PRO A 164 8.37 -23.87 -11.53
N LEU A 165 8.62 -24.08 -10.24
CA LEU A 165 8.19 -23.19 -9.15
C LEU A 165 8.90 -21.84 -9.19
N LEU A 166 10.23 -21.80 -9.32
CA LEU A 166 10.97 -20.54 -9.45
C LEU A 166 10.52 -19.78 -10.70
N LYS A 167 10.30 -20.50 -11.81
CA LYS A 167 9.78 -19.91 -13.05
C LYS A 167 8.36 -19.36 -12.89
N ALA A 168 7.47 -20.09 -12.22
CA ALA A 168 6.11 -19.62 -11.93
C ALA A 168 6.10 -18.38 -11.02
N ILE A 169 7.00 -18.34 -10.03
CA ILE A 169 7.17 -17.20 -9.13
C ILE A 169 7.70 -15.98 -9.89
N THR A 170 8.75 -16.14 -10.71
CA THR A 170 9.33 -15.01 -11.48
C THR A 170 8.43 -14.50 -12.60
N ASN A 171 7.53 -15.35 -13.10
CA ASN A 171 6.53 -15.02 -14.12
C ASN A 171 5.25 -14.42 -13.51
N GLU A 172 5.14 -14.30 -12.19
CA GLU A 172 4.03 -13.55 -11.57
C GLU A 172 4.24 -12.05 -11.83
N GLU A 173 3.55 -11.52 -12.82
CA GLU A 173 3.71 -10.14 -13.26
C GLU A 173 3.03 -9.13 -12.32
N ASN A 174 2.10 -9.56 -11.45
CA ASN A 174 1.38 -8.68 -10.51
C ASN A 174 2.11 -8.56 -9.16
N CYS A 175 3.42 -8.32 -9.22
CA CYS A 175 4.25 -8.25 -8.03
C CYS A 175 4.07 -6.91 -7.31
N LEU A 176 3.51 -6.96 -6.09
CA LEU A 176 3.45 -5.83 -5.16
C LEU A 176 4.23 -6.22 -3.90
N VAL A 177 5.18 -5.39 -3.47
CA VAL A 177 6.03 -5.68 -2.31
C VAL A 177 5.46 -5.00 -1.08
N ARG A 178 5.36 -5.70 0.04
CA ARG A 178 4.76 -5.25 1.31
C ARG A 178 5.88 -4.92 2.31
N PRO A 179 6.25 -3.64 2.53
CA PRO A 179 7.39 -3.27 3.38
C PRO A 179 7.03 -3.33 4.86
N PHE A 180 7.53 -4.33 5.58
CA PHE A 180 7.31 -4.48 7.02
C PHE A 180 8.48 -3.88 7.83
N LEU A 181 8.36 -2.61 8.24
CA LEU A 181 9.37 -1.96 9.11
C LEU A 181 9.20 -2.32 10.58
N GLY A 182 8.04 -2.85 10.97
CA GLY A 182 7.74 -3.26 12.34
C GLY A 182 8.11 -4.71 12.67
N ARG A 183 8.67 -5.47 11.71
CA ARG A 183 8.94 -6.89 11.88
C ARG A 183 10.20 -7.35 11.15
N ARG A 184 11.06 -8.07 11.89
CA ARG A 184 12.19 -8.83 11.35
C ARG A 184 11.83 -10.31 11.25
N ARG A 185 12.45 -11.05 10.34
CA ARG A 185 12.34 -12.53 10.33
C ARG A 185 13.01 -13.11 11.57
N LEU A 186 12.47 -14.20 12.10
CA LEU A 186 13.12 -14.92 13.21
C LEU A 186 14.43 -15.57 12.72
N PRO A 187 15.55 -15.44 13.45
CA PRO A 187 16.79 -16.11 13.08
C PRO A 187 16.60 -17.64 13.11
N PRO A 188 17.28 -18.38 12.23
CA PRO A 188 17.25 -19.84 12.26
C PRO A 188 17.71 -20.35 13.63
N ARG A 189 16.97 -21.29 14.24
CA ARG A 189 17.41 -21.92 15.50
C ARG A 189 18.76 -22.61 15.25
N GLN A 190 19.77 -22.25 16.04
CA GLN A 190 21.12 -22.86 16.03
C GLN A 190 21.16 -24.30 16.57
N SER A 191 20.09 -25.09 16.40
CA SER A 191 20.21 -26.54 16.58
C SER A 191 20.91 -27.07 15.33
N GLY A 192 22.12 -27.60 15.46
CA GLY A 192 23.03 -28.03 14.39
C GLY A 192 22.53 -29.20 13.51
N GLN A 193 21.29 -29.14 13.02
CA GLN A 193 20.82 -29.96 11.92
C GLN A 193 20.81 -29.12 10.64
N PRO A 194 21.68 -29.42 9.67
CA PRO A 194 21.63 -28.79 8.37
C PRO A 194 20.36 -29.28 7.65
N GLY A 195 19.42 -28.36 7.42
CA GLY A 195 18.26 -28.62 6.58
C GLY A 195 16.95 -28.73 7.36
N GLN A 196 16.42 -27.58 7.77
CA GLN A 196 15.00 -27.23 7.63
C GLN A 196 14.85 -25.79 8.12
N ARG A 197 15.04 -24.82 7.23
CA ARG A 197 14.39 -23.51 7.39
C ARG A 197 12.92 -23.85 7.61
N ARG A 198 12.35 -23.52 8.77
CA ARG A 198 10.94 -23.80 9.05
C ARG A 198 10.12 -23.06 8.00
N ILE A 199 9.72 -23.79 6.96
CA ILE A 199 8.68 -23.42 6.03
C ILE A 199 7.42 -23.44 6.90
N PHE A 200 7.10 -22.30 7.51
CA PHE A 200 5.83 -22.15 8.20
C PHE A 200 4.72 -22.41 7.17
N GLY A 201 3.91 -23.43 7.44
CA GLY A 201 2.59 -23.68 6.85
C GLY A 201 2.56 -23.66 5.33
N GLY A 202 2.72 -24.83 4.71
CA GLY A 202 2.81 -24.94 3.25
C GLY A 202 1.66 -24.28 2.51
N PHE A 203 1.94 -23.25 1.71
CA PHE A 203 1.01 -22.67 0.75
C PHE A 203 1.80 -22.01 -0.40
N PHE A 204 1.23 -22.07 -1.59
CA PHE A 204 1.62 -21.45 -2.86
C PHE A 204 2.40 -20.13 -2.70
N PHE A 205 3.68 -20.10 -3.08
CA PHE A 205 4.45 -18.87 -3.16
C PHE A 205 3.89 -18.00 -4.29
N SER A 206 3.44 -16.79 -3.97
CA SER A 206 3.04 -15.78 -4.95
C SER A 206 3.79 -14.48 -4.67
N PHE A 207 4.19 -13.80 -5.74
CA PHE A 207 4.71 -12.43 -5.65
C PHE A 207 3.59 -11.39 -5.60
N ARG A 208 2.32 -11.80 -5.71
CA ARG A 208 1.17 -10.98 -5.31
C ARG A 208 1.26 -10.77 -3.81
N ASN A 209 1.45 -9.52 -3.38
CA ASN A 209 1.58 -9.13 -1.97
C ASN A 209 2.80 -9.74 -1.25
N TYR A 210 3.99 -9.62 -1.83
CA TYR A 210 5.23 -10.19 -1.29
C TYR A 210 5.68 -9.50 0.01
N PRO A 211 5.68 -10.18 1.18
CA PRO A 211 6.15 -9.60 2.44
C PRO A 211 7.67 -9.42 2.46
N LEU A 212 8.12 -8.18 2.64
CA LEU A 212 9.53 -7.82 2.75
C LEU A 212 9.83 -7.26 4.15
N HIS A 213 10.51 -8.06 4.97
CA HIS A 213 10.80 -7.74 6.37
C HIS A 213 11.96 -6.75 6.50
N LEU A 214 12.05 -6.07 7.63
CA LEU A 214 13.06 -5.03 7.88
C LEU A 214 14.51 -5.51 7.65
N ASP A 215 14.85 -6.74 8.06
CA ASP A 215 16.17 -7.32 7.82
C ASP A 215 16.46 -7.52 6.32
N GLN A 216 15.43 -7.84 5.53
CA GLN A 216 15.54 -7.97 4.08
C GLN A 216 15.67 -6.61 3.40
N ILE A 217 14.96 -5.59 3.89
CA ILE A 217 15.06 -4.20 3.42
C ILE A 217 16.49 -3.69 3.62
N GLU A 218 17.09 -3.95 4.77
CA GLU A 218 18.49 -3.63 5.07
C GLU A 218 19.46 -4.40 4.17
N GLU A 219 19.27 -5.72 4.01
CA GLU A 219 20.12 -6.56 3.16
C GLU A 219 20.11 -6.12 1.69
N LEU A 220 18.97 -5.63 1.20
CA LEU A 220 18.83 -5.07 -0.15
C LEU A 220 19.31 -3.61 -0.26
N GLY A 221 19.70 -2.98 0.86
CA GLY A 221 20.13 -1.59 0.88
C GLY A 221 19.02 -0.59 0.53
N LEU A 222 17.74 -0.96 0.73
CA LEU A 222 16.59 -0.10 0.47
C LEU A 222 16.49 1.02 1.54
N PRO A 223 15.90 2.18 1.21
CA PRO A 223 15.88 3.37 2.08
C PRO A 223 14.82 3.25 3.19
N LYS A 224 15.03 2.37 4.17
CA LYS A 224 14.10 2.13 5.28
C LYS A 224 13.73 3.41 6.06
N GLU A 225 14.67 4.34 6.22
CA GLU A 225 14.42 5.63 6.86
C GLU A 225 13.47 6.49 6.03
N GLY A 226 13.64 6.52 4.70
CA GLY A 226 12.74 7.21 3.78
C GLY A 226 11.34 6.60 3.78
N TYR A 227 11.25 5.26 3.81
CA TYR A 227 9.97 4.57 3.95
C TYR A 227 9.27 4.90 5.28
N ALA A 228 10.01 4.95 6.39
CA ALA A 228 9.45 5.32 7.68
C ALA A 228 8.92 6.77 7.69
N VAL A 229 9.66 7.71 7.10
CA VAL A 229 9.23 9.10 6.92
C VAL A 229 7.95 9.17 6.09
N ALA A 230 7.89 8.47 4.95
CA ALA A 230 6.72 8.45 4.08
C ALA A 230 5.48 7.87 4.77
N MET A 231 5.63 6.79 5.55
CA MET A 231 4.54 6.19 6.34
C MET A 231 4.09 7.12 7.47
N ALA A 232 5.02 7.82 8.14
CA ALA A 232 4.70 8.77 9.21
C ALA A 232 3.89 9.95 8.69
N ASP A 233 4.33 10.50 7.56
CA ASP A 233 3.65 11.59 6.85
C ASP A 233 2.24 11.16 6.41
N THR A 234 2.12 9.96 5.84
CA THR A 234 0.82 9.39 5.45
C THR A 234 -0.11 9.22 6.64
N LEU A 235 0.39 8.70 7.77
CA LEU A 235 -0.44 8.50 8.96
C LEU A 235 -0.90 9.84 9.57
N ALA A 236 -0.03 10.86 9.58
CA ALA A 236 -0.39 12.20 10.02
C ALA A 236 -1.44 12.84 9.10
N PHE A 237 -1.29 12.69 7.79
CA PHE A 237 -2.29 13.12 6.81
C PHE A 237 -3.64 12.44 7.04
N LEU A 238 -3.66 11.11 7.15
CA LEU A 238 -4.89 10.35 7.41
C LEU A 238 -5.56 10.85 8.68
N HIS A 239 -4.82 11.01 9.77
CA HIS A 239 -5.40 11.41 11.05
C HIS A 239 -5.93 12.84 11.08
N TRP A 240 -5.16 13.80 10.59
CA TRP A 240 -5.39 15.22 10.87
C TRP A 240 -5.93 16.00 9.68
N GLU A 241 -5.60 15.57 8.47
CA GLU A 241 -6.11 16.19 7.25
C GLU A 241 -7.38 15.51 6.79
N ALA A 242 -7.33 14.20 6.55
CA ALA A 242 -8.48 13.41 6.12
C ALA A 242 -9.41 13.02 7.29
N GLY A 243 -8.95 13.03 8.54
CA GLY A 243 -9.77 12.61 9.67
C GLY A 243 -10.21 11.14 9.58
N VAL A 244 -9.30 10.23 9.20
CA VAL A 244 -9.52 8.79 9.05
C VAL A 244 -8.55 8.02 9.95
N ASP A 245 -8.99 6.94 10.57
CA ASP A 245 -8.22 6.17 11.58
C ASP A 245 -7.05 5.34 11.00
N GLY A 246 -6.97 5.22 9.68
CA GLY A 246 -5.95 4.44 8.98
C GLY A 246 -6.04 2.93 9.25
N ARG A 247 -7.20 2.42 9.67
CA ARG A 247 -7.36 1.00 9.98
C ARG A 247 -7.39 0.12 8.73
N ASP A 248 -6.58 -0.92 8.76
CA ASP A 248 -6.34 -1.90 7.70
C ASP A 248 -5.80 -1.30 6.39
N VAL A 249 -5.30 -0.05 6.42
CA VAL A 249 -4.58 0.47 5.26
C VAL A 249 -3.34 -0.38 5.02
N GLU A 250 -3.05 -0.62 3.76
CA GLU A 250 -1.90 -1.39 3.36
C GLU A 250 -0.94 -0.57 2.51
N PHE A 251 0.35 -0.67 2.83
CA PHE A 251 1.42 -0.07 2.05
C PHE A 251 1.99 -1.10 1.08
N VAL A 252 2.26 -0.68 -0.15
CA VAL A 252 3.03 -1.45 -1.13
C VAL A 252 4.16 -0.62 -1.74
N ILE A 253 5.25 -1.28 -2.09
CA ILE A 253 6.26 -0.79 -3.00
C ILE A 253 5.99 -1.41 -4.37
N ALA A 254 5.91 -0.54 -5.37
CA ALA A 254 5.56 -0.90 -6.73
C ALA A 254 6.28 0.02 -7.74
N GLY A 255 6.03 -0.17 -9.04
CA GLY A 255 6.52 0.74 -10.06
C GLY A 255 5.99 2.18 -9.85
N PRO A 256 6.75 3.20 -10.30
CA PRO A 256 6.27 4.58 -10.29
C PRO A 256 5.08 4.75 -11.25
N ARG A 257 4.23 5.75 -10.98
CA ARG A 257 3.19 6.17 -11.92
C ARG A 257 3.86 6.73 -13.18
N SER A 258 3.40 6.35 -14.37
CA SER A 258 4.02 6.79 -15.63
C SER A 258 3.85 8.30 -15.85
N GLU A 259 4.96 9.03 -16.06
CA GLU A 259 4.96 10.50 -16.29
C GLU A 259 4.28 10.91 -17.61
N THR A 260 4.17 10.00 -18.57
CA THR A 260 3.44 10.20 -19.84
C THR A 260 1.91 10.29 -19.68
N GLN A 261 1.39 10.15 -18.47
CA GLN A 261 -0.03 10.32 -18.15
C GLN A 261 -0.42 11.77 -17.77
N GLY A 262 0.44 12.77 -18.03
CA GLY A 262 0.17 14.15 -17.64
C GLY A 262 0.79 15.24 -18.51
N SER A 263 1.40 14.90 -19.64
CA SER A 263 1.93 15.91 -20.56
C SER A 263 1.35 15.69 -21.96
N GLN A 264 0.76 16.76 -22.51
CA GLN A 264 0.22 16.90 -23.86
C GLN A 264 -1.28 16.58 -24.02
N GLY A 265 -2.08 17.56 -23.64
CA GLY A 265 -3.30 17.92 -24.36
C GLY A 265 -3.25 19.41 -24.70
N GLN A 266 -2.28 19.84 -25.52
CA GLN A 266 -2.35 21.07 -26.32
C GLN A 266 -1.13 21.18 -27.24
N GLY A 267 -1.42 21.33 -28.54
CA GLY A 267 -0.45 21.26 -29.61
C GLY A 267 0.65 22.31 -29.55
N ARG A 268 1.71 22.03 -30.31
CA ARG A 268 2.78 22.95 -30.68
C ARG A 268 2.23 24.33 -31.06
N ALA A 269 2.33 25.30 -30.16
CA ALA A 269 2.39 26.71 -30.50
C ALA A 269 3.16 27.49 -29.43
N ALA A 270 4.28 28.08 -29.87
CA ALA A 270 4.94 29.27 -29.35
C ALA A 270 4.95 29.55 -27.83
N ARG A 271 6.15 29.41 -27.26
CA ARG A 271 6.81 30.29 -26.27
C ARG A 271 5.98 31.55 -25.90
N GLY A 272 5.37 31.53 -24.72
CA GLY A 272 4.59 32.64 -24.13
C GLY A 272 4.15 32.31 -22.70
N GLU A 273 3.99 33.31 -21.87
CA GLU A 273 4.05 33.28 -20.40
C GLU A 273 2.80 32.74 -19.68
N ALA A 274 3.06 32.25 -18.45
CA ALA A 274 2.20 31.99 -17.29
C ALA A 274 0.67 32.18 -17.41
N GLY A 275 -0.06 31.10 -17.09
CA GLY A 275 -1.47 31.11 -16.70
C GLY A 275 -1.82 29.81 -15.98
N GLU A 276 -2.12 29.90 -14.69
CA GLU A 276 -2.57 28.81 -13.82
C GLU A 276 -4.07 28.55 -14.01
N GLU A 277 -4.46 27.51 -14.74
CA GLU A 277 -5.82 26.97 -14.66
C GLU A 277 -5.82 25.43 -14.75
N GLY A 278 -6.14 24.78 -13.61
CA GLY A 278 -6.86 23.49 -13.58
C GLY A 278 -6.08 22.17 -13.72
N GLU A 279 -4.98 21.95 -13.00
CA GLU A 279 -4.43 20.59 -12.83
C GLU A 279 -5.06 19.87 -11.63
N MET A 280 -5.51 18.62 -11.82
CA MET A 280 -5.90 17.74 -10.72
C MET A 280 -4.71 17.47 -9.79
N PRO A 281 -4.89 17.45 -8.46
CA PRO A 281 -3.79 17.41 -7.52
C PRO A 281 -3.00 16.09 -7.60
N ARG A 282 -1.66 16.23 -7.63
CA ARG A 282 -0.68 15.16 -7.83
C ARG A 282 0.02 14.84 -6.51
N ILE A 283 0.01 13.58 -6.11
CA ILE A 283 0.54 13.13 -4.81
C ILE A 283 1.41 11.91 -5.05
N GLY A 284 2.63 11.89 -4.48
CA GLY A 284 3.61 10.81 -4.68
C GLY A 284 4.58 11.02 -5.84
N SER A 285 4.74 12.25 -6.36
CA SER A 285 5.60 12.58 -7.50
C SER A 285 7.10 12.34 -7.27
N ARG A 286 7.52 12.05 -6.03
CA ARG A 286 8.89 11.65 -5.71
C ARG A 286 8.93 10.14 -5.48
N GLY A 287 9.34 9.42 -6.52
CA GLY A 287 9.79 8.04 -6.38
C GLY A 287 11.04 7.94 -5.51
N PHE A 288 11.28 6.74 -5.00
CA PHE A 288 12.54 6.36 -4.39
C PHE A 288 13.47 5.86 -5.49
N ASP A 289 14.71 6.33 -5.49
CA ASP A 289 15.72 5.87 -6.42
C ASP A 289 16.87 5.20 -5.66
N THR A 290 17.13 3.94 -6.01
CA THR A 290 18.25 3.15 -5.47
C THR A 290 19.34 2.87 -6.48
N THR A 291 19.29 3.48 -7.68
CA THR A 291 20.28 3.30 -8.76
C THR A 291 21.65 3.90 -8.44
N PHE A 292 21.73 4.95 -7.60
CA PHE A 292 22.95 5.75 -7.38
C PHE A 292 23.81 5.37 -6.16
N LYS A 293 23.65 4.19 -5.54
CA LYS A 293 24.57 3.79 -4.46
C LYS A 293 25.95 3.41 -5.03
N GLU A 294 27.00 3.98 -4.42
CA GLU A 294 28.42 3.91 -4.81
C GLU A 294 28.95 2.48 -5.06
N GLU A 295 30.03 2.42 -5.85
CA GLU A 295 30.74 1.23 -6.32
C GLU A 295 30.73 0.05 -5.33
N GLY A 296 29.93 -0.98 -5.65
CA GLY A 296 29.84 -2.23 -4.89
C GLY A 296 28.47 -2.50 -4.23
N GLY A 297 27.56 -1.52 -4.20
CA GLY A 297 26.18 -1.72 -3.74
C GLY A 297 25.25 -2.15 -4.89
N ASN A 298 24.69 -3.36 -4.83
CA ASN A 298 23.57 -3.72 -5.71
C ASN A 298 22.34 -2.89 -5.32
N GLY A 299 22.13 -1.73 -5.96
CA GLY A 299 20.88 -0.97 -5.87
C GLY A 299 19.70 -1.89 -6.19
N GLY A 300 18.90 -2.24 -5.17
CA GLY A 300 18.02 -3.39 -5.27
C GLY A 300 16.83 -3.20 -6.21
N PHE A 301 16.14 -2.07 -6.11
CA PHE A 301 14.84 -1.91 -6.77
C PHE A 301 14.84 -0.93 -7.94
N GLY A 302 15.92 -0.16 -8.13
CA GLY A 302 15.95 0.94 -9.09
C GLY A 302 15.00 2.07 -8.64
N GLU A 303 14.36 2.73 -9.60
CA GLU A 303 13.27 3.67 -9.37
C GLU A 303 11.97 2.91 -9.01
N HIS A 304 11.35 3.29 -7.90
CA HIS A 304 10.13 2.69 -7.40
C HIS A 304 9.33 3.68 -6.57
N ALA A 305 8.07 3.37 -6.28
CA ALA A 305 7.21 4.23 -5.49
C ALA A 305 6.50 3.45 -4.38
N MET A 306 6.14 4.15 -3.31
CA MET A 306 5.23 3.62 -2.30
C MET A 306 3.79 4.00 -2.65
N TRP A 307 2.87 3.08 -2.41
CA TRP A 307 1.44 3.28 -2.62
C TRP A 307 0.65 2.85 -1.39
N LEU A 308 -0.49 3.51 -1.16
CA LEU A 308 -1.45 3.20 -0.11
C LEU A 308 -2.73 2.64 -0.74
N LEU A 309 -3.22 1.51 -0.24
CA LEU A 309 -4.46 0.88 -0.69
C LEU A 309 -5.21 0.18 0.46
N ASP A 310 -6.35 -0.42 0.11
CA ASP A 310 -7.29 -1.13 0.99
C ASP A 310 -7.84 -0.24 2.12
N PHE A 311 -8.97 0.41 1.83
CA PHE A 311 -9.62 1.35 2.77
C PHE A 311 -10.90 0.77 3.40
N ASP A 312 -11.11 -0.54 3.30
CA ASP A 312 -12.39 -1.18 3.61
C ASP A 312 -12.75 -1.16 5.11
N LEU A 313 -11.75 -1.24 6.00
CA LEU A 313 -11.95 -1.11 7.45
C LEU A 313 -11.72 0.28 8.01
N CYS A 314 -11.16 1.20 7.23
CA CYS A 314 -10.96 2.58 7.64
C CYS A 314 -12.29 3.21 8.10
N ARG A 315 -12.21 4.10 9.07
CA ARG A 315 -13.35 4.86 9.58
C ARG A 315 -12.97 6.32 9.73
N GLU A 316 -13.95 7.18 9.50
CA GLU A 316 -13.82 8.59 9.86
C GLU A 316 -13.66 8.72 11.37
N MET A 317 -12.65 9.47 11.80
CA MET A 317 -12.40 9.84 13.18
C MET A 317 -13.16 11.11 13.51
N LYS A 318 -14.06 11.01 14.48
CA LYS A 318 -14.78 12.18 14.99
C LYS A 318 -13.90 12.91 15.99
N MET A 319 -13.76 14.21 15.79
CA MET A 319 -13.01 15.07 16.70
C MET A 319 -13.73 15.15 18.06
N PRO A 320 -13.01 15.27 19.19
CA PRO A 320 -13.64 15.32 20.51
C PRO A 320 -14.64 16.47 20.61
N GLY A 321 -15.84 16.18 21.13
CA GLY A 321 -16.94 17.13 21.22
C GLY A 321 -17.88 17.16 20.00
N ALA A 322 -17.53 16.48 18.90
CA ALA A 322 -18.47 16.25 17.81
C ALA A 322 -19.55 15.23 18.24
N VAL A 323 -20.78 15.40 17.75
CA VAL A 323 -21.88 14.46 17.99
C VAL A 323 -22.01 13.55 16.78
N ASP A 324 -22.15 12.25 17.00
CA ASP A 324 -22.37 11.29 15.92
C ASP A 324 -23.83 11.20 15.46
N GLU A 325 -24.08 10.37 14.45
CA GLU A 325 -25.43 10.20 13.88
C GLU A 325 -26.41 9.57 14.87
N ASP A 326 -25.89 8.85 15.86
CA ASP A 326 -26.64 8.21 16.95
C ASP A 326 -26.83 9.16 18.15
N GLY A 327 -26.26 10.38 18.10
CA GLY A 327 -26.35 11.39 19.15
C GLY A 327 -25.30 11.26 20.25
N GLU A 328 -24.33 10.35 20.12
CA GLU A 328 -23.25 10.15 21.07
C GLU A 328 -22.11 11.14 20.82
N MET A 329 -21.55 11.69 21.90
CA MET A 329 -20.47 12.67 21.79
C MET A 329 -19.12 11.95 21.68
N ALA A 330 -18.39 12.23 20.62
CA ALA A 330 -17.03 11.74 20.43
C ALA A 330 -16.12 12.20 21.58
N THR A 331 -15.39 11.27 22.15
CA THR A 331 -14.48 11.52 23.27
C THR A 331 -13.04 11.57 22.79
N GLU A 332 -12.19 12.28 23.54
CA GLU A 332 -10.74 12.25 23.30
C GLU A 332 -10.21 10.82 23.37
N VAL A 333 -10.57 10.05 24.40
CA VAL A 333 -10.12 8.66 24.55
C VAL A 333 -10.52 7.80 23.35
N GLY A 334 -11.77 7.91 22.87
CA GLY A 334 -12.23 7.16 21.71
C GLY A 334 -11.45 7.46 20.43
N LEU A 335 -11.09 8.73 20.19
CA LEU A 335 -10.21 9.11 19.08
C LEU A 335 -8.82 8.48 19.23
N LEU A 336 -8.23 8.57 20.42
CA LEU A 336 -6.90 8.02 20.69
C LEU A 336 -6.87 6.50 20.51
N GLU A 337 -7.90 5.79 20.99
CA GLU A 337 -8.04 4.35 20.83
C GLU A 337 -8.25 3.95 19.37
N ALA A 338 -9.03 4.71 18.59
CA ALA A 338 -9.21 4.46 17.16
C ALA A 338 -7.88 4.58 16.40
N ALA A 339 -7.14 5.67 16.61
CA ALA A 339 -5.83 5.88 15.99
C ALA A 339 -4.81 4.80 16.40
N ALA A 340 -4.75 4.44 17.69
CA ALA A 340 -3.85 3.39 18.17
C ALA A 340 -4.26 1.99 17.67
N ALA A 341 -5.56 1.72 17.55
CA ALA A 341 -6.07 0.49 16.96
C ALA A 341 -5.73 0.40 15.46
N GLY A 342 -5.80 1.50 14.71
CA GLY A 342 -5.31 1.57 13.33
C GLY A 342 -3.81 1.28 13.25
N PHE A 343 -2.99 1.92 14.10
CA PHE A 343 -1.55 1.67 14.13
C PHE A 343 -1.18 0.20 14.44
N TRP A 344 -1.81 -0.40 15.47
CA TRP A 344 -1.44 -1.74 15.93
C TRP A 344 -2.15 -2.86 15.19
N GLY A 345 -3.39 -2.63 14.75
CA GLY A 345 -4.24 -3.61 14.08
C GLY A 345 -3.85 -3.84 12.63
N ASN A 346 -3.14 -2.90 12.01
CA ASN A 346 -2.54 -3.09 10.70
C ASN A 346 -1.42 -4.14 10.78
N ASP A 347 -1.13 -4.72 9.62
CA ASP A 347 0.13 -5.42 9.36
C ASP A 347 1.33 -4.58 9.83
N PRO A 348 2.51 -5.19 10.06
CA PRO A 348 3.65 -4.52 10.69
C PRO A 348 4.39 -3.56 9.74
N TRP A 349 3.65 -2.66 9.07
CA TRP A 349 4.13 -1.57 8.24
C TRP A 349 5.04 -0.65 9.04
N TYR A 350 4.50 -0.13 10.15
CA TYR A 350 5.14 0.91 10.93
C TYR A 350 6.25 0.35 11.81
N PRO A 351 7.38 1.07 11.97
CA PRO A 351 8.35 0.77 13.02
C PRO A 351 7.65 0.62 14.36
N ARG A 352 8.03 -0.37 15.18
CA ARG A 352 7.37 -0.60 16.47
C ARG A 352 8.14 0.08 17.60
N PRO A 353 7.45 0.63 18.61
CA PRO A 353 8.11 1.14 19.80
C PRO A 353 8.89 0.03 20.50
N PRO A 354 10.03 0.36 21.14
CA PRO A 354 10.82 -0.61 21.88
C PRO A 354 9.98 -1.29 22.97
N SER A 355 10.19 -2.59 23.17
CA SER A 355 9.56 -3.31 24.27
C SER A 355 10.29 -2.99 25.57
N ASN A 356 9.57 -2.69 26.65
CA ASN A 356 10.14 -2.50 27.99
C ASN A 356 10.64 -3.82 28.64
N SER A 357 10.95 -4.85 27.85
CA SER A 357 11.42 -6.16 28.31
C SER A 357 12.91 -6.14 28.65
N SER A 358 13.37 -5.15 29.41
CA SER A 358 14.66 -5.19 30.07
C SER A 358 14.49 -5.87 31.43
N ASN A 359 14.38 -7.21 31.46
CA ASN A 359 14.70 -7.99 32.66
C ASN A 359 15.23 -9.34 32.22
N GLY A 360 16.55 -9.51 32.38
CA GLY A 360 17.24 -10.78 32.19
C GLY A 360 16.98 -11.73 33.34
N ASP A 361 15.77 -12.29 33.41
CA ASP A 361 15.51 -13.48 34.21
C ASP A 361 15.08 -14.61 33.28
N GLY A 362 16.01 -15.53 33.03
CA GLY A 362 15.70 -16.82 32.46
C GLY A 362 14.74 -17.55 33.39
N ILE A 363 13.61 -18.00 32.83
CA ILE A 363 12.76 -19.15 33.18
C ILE A 363 11.31 -18.76 32.88
N GLY A 364 10.75 -19.33 31.81
CA GLY A 364 9.36 -19.11 31.44
C GLY A 364 8.95 -19.67 30.08
N LYS A 365 9.30 -20.93 29.79
CA LYS A 365 8.55 -21.69 28.78
C LYS A 365 7.10 -21.79 29.28
N ASN A 366 6.15 -21.23 28.54
CA ASN A 366 4.85 -21.85 28.31
C ASN A 366 4.18 -21.22 27.09
N GLY A 367 3.73 -22.09 26.19
CA GLY A 367 3.22 -21.75 24.88
C GLY A 367 1.85 -21.08 24.95
N ASN A 368 1.76 -19.91 24.33
CA ASN A 368 0.77 -19.59 23.30
C ASN A 368 1.28 -18.34 22.58
N GLY A 369 1.66 -18.53 21.32
CA GLY A 369 2.46 -17.56 20.58
C GLY A 369 1.70 -16.31 20.21
N ASN A 370 2.13 -15.17 20.75
CA ASN A 370 2.20 -13.92 19.99
C ASN A 370 3.68 -13.61 19.77
N ALA A 371 4.05 -13.50 18.50
CA ALA A 371 5.43 -13.48 18.02
C ALA A 371 5.99 -12.05 17.99
N ASP A 372 5.91 -11.33 19.11
CA ASP A 372 6.42 -9.96 19.24
C ASP A 372 7.72 -9.90 20.07
N ASP A 373 8.32 -11.05 20.36
CA ASP A 373 9.54 -11.15 21.17
C ASP A 373 10.80 -11.11 20.28
N HIS A 374 11.42 -9.94 20.24
CA HIS A 374 12.58 -9.62 19.40
C HIS A 374 13.87 -10.25 19.97
N GLY A 375 14.16 -11.48 19.53
CA GLY A 375 15.47 -12.11 19.73
C GLY A 375 16.53 -11.63 18.73
N ALA A 376 16.84 -10.33 18.70
CA ALA A 376 17.93 -9.76 17.89
C ALA A 376 19.04 -9.19 18.79
N GLY A 377 20.30 -9.24 18.34
CA GLY A 377 21.45 -8.70 19.08
C GLY A 377 21.30 -7.21 19.43
N SER A 378 22.11 -6.73 20.38
CA SER A 378 22.04 -5.35 20.93
C SER A 378 21.95 -4.26 19.86
N ASP A 379 22.66 -4.45 18.75
CA ASP A 379 22.82 -3.44 17.70
C ASP A 379 21.58 -3.32 16.81
N HIS A 380 20.91 -4.44 16.52
CA HIS A 380 19.62 -4.42 15.80
C HIS A 380 18.52 -3.78 16.65
N HIS A 381 18.52 -4.03 17.95
CA HIS A 381 17.57 -3.39 18.86
C HIS A 381 17.78 -1.86 18.91
N LEU A 382 19.02 -1.38 18.83
CA LEU A 382 19.32 0.04 18.73
C LEU A 382 18.84 0.64 17.39
N ALA A 383 19.09 -0.03 16.28
CA ALA A 383 18.65 0.41 14.96
C ALA A 383 17.11 0.49 14.85
N ASP A 384 16.40 -0.52 15.37
CA ASP A 384 14.93 -0.55 15.38
C ASP A 384 14.36 0.59 16.24
N LYS A 385 15.00 0.86 17.40
CA LYS A 385 14.65 2.00 18.24
C LYS A 385 14.87 3.33 17.54
N GLN A 386 15.99 3.50 16.83
CA GLN A 386 16.26 4.72 16.06
C GLN A 386 15.23 4.92 14.95
N LEU A 387 14.85 3.85 14.25
CA LEU A 387 13.82 3.90 13.20
C LEU A 387 12.44 4.28 13.78
N TRP A 388 12.09 3.77 14.95
CA TRP A 388 10.90 4.19 15.69
C TRP A 388 10.92 5.66 16.07
N GLU A 389 12.02 6.17 16.64
CA GLU A 389 12.12 7.59 17.02
C GLU A 389 12.07 8.50 15.79
N LEU A 390 12.64 8.08 14.66
CA LEU A 390 12.52 8.79 13.38
C LEU A 390 11.06 8.87 12.93
N PHE A 391 10.35 7.73 12.89
CA PHE A 391 8.94 7.68 12.53
C PHE A 391 8.08 8.56 13.44
N LYS A 392 8.26 8.40 14.76
CA LYS A 392 7.52 9.16 15.78
C LYS A 392 7.78 10.66 15.64
N GLY A 393 9.05 11.06 15.55
CA GLY A 393 9.44 12.46 15.40
C GLY A 393 8.81 13.09 14.15
N ARG A 394 8.89 12.38 13.02
CA ARG A 394 8.30 12.85 11.76
C ARG A 394 6.78 12.94 11.83
N TYR A 395 6.11 11.94 12.39
CA TYR A 395 4.66 11.98 12.55
C TYR A 395 4.22 13.19 13.39
N LEU A 396 4.91 13.48 14.50
CA LEU A 396 4.58 14.61 15.36
C LEU A 396 4.81 15.95 14.65
N GLU A 397 5.93 16.09 13.95
CA GLU A 397 6.26 17.28 13.15
C GLU A 397 5.18 17.54 12.09
N THR A 398 4.89 16.55 11.25
CA THR A 398 3.90 16.68 10.17
C THR A 398 2.49 16.92 10.73
N SER A 399 2.12 16.25 11.82
CA SER A 399 0.83 16.47 12.49
C SER A 399 0.69 17.89 13.03
N GLN A 400 1.74 18.43 13.65
CA GLN A 400 1.75 19.80 14.15
C GLN A 400 1.56 20.80 13.01
N GLN A 401 2.30 20.60 11.92
CA GLN A 401 2.21 21.46 10.75
C GLN A 401 0.79 21.48 10.15
N ILE A 402 0.17 20.31 9.94
CA ILE A 402 -1.22 20.19 9.46
C ILE A 402 -2.19 20.95 10.38
N LEU A 403 -2.07 20.74 11.70
CA LEU A 403 -2.97 21.37 12.66
C LEU A 403 -2.75 22.89 12.76
N GLU A 404 -1.54 23.39 12.58
CA GLU A 404 -1.26 24.83 12.57
C GLU A 404 -1.89 25.54 11.36
N GLU A 405 -1.88 24.89 10.19
CA GLU A 405 -2.53 25.40 8.97
C GLU A 405 -4.06 25.52 9.13
N LYS A 406 -4.67 24.73 10.02
CA LYS A 406 -6.11 24.78 10.36
C LYS A 406 -6.50 25.91 11.33
N GLY A 407 -5.61 26.85 11.60
CA GLY A 407 -5.95 28.07 12.36
C GLY A 407 -6.20 27.81 13.85
N GLU A 408 -7.19 28.50 14.43
CA GLU A 408 -7.48 28.40 15.88
C GLU A 408 -8.01 27.03 16.29
N GLU A 409 -8.86 26.40 15.47
CA GLU A 409 -9.42 25.08 15.74
C GLU A 409 -8.32 24.01 15.79
N GLY A 410 -7.39 24.04 14.85
CA GLY A 410 -6.25 23.12 14.85
C GLY A 410 -5.26 23.40 15.98
N ARG A 411 -4.99 24.67 16.31
CA ARG A 411 -4.16 25.04 17.48
C ARG A 411 -4.72 24.56 18.81
N ALA A 412 -6.05 24.53 18.96
CA ALA A 412 -6.71 23.98 20.15
C ALA A 412 -6.47 22.46 20.30
N ARG A 413 -6.08 21.77 19.22
CA ARG A 413 -5.90 20.32 19.15
C ARG A 413 -4.43 19.87 19.07
N ARG A 414 -3.48 20.80 19.17
CA ARG A 414 -2.03 20.54 18.99
C ARG A 414 -1.43 19.46 19.90
N GLU A 415 -2.09 19.14 21.01
CA GLU A 415 -1.61 18.10 21.94
C GLU A 415 -2.03 16.69 21.53
N LEU A 416 -3.06 16.55 20.69
CA LEU A 416 -3.60 15.23 20.31
C LEU A 416 -2.58 14.31 19.62
N PRO A 417 -1.71 14.78 18.69
CA PRO A 417 -0.69 13.92 18.08
C PRO A 417 0.25 13.28 19.11
N GLY A 418 0.67 14.05 20.13
CA GLY A 418 1.47 13.55 21.24
C GLY A 418 0.71 12.50 22.06
N LYS A 419 -0.57 12.77 22.36
CA LYS A 419 -1.44 11.82 23.08
C LYS A 419 -1.69 10.52 22.29
N VAL A 420 -1.76 10.58 20.95
CA VAL A 420 -1.84 9.37 20.10
C VAL A 420 -0.59 8.52 20.25
N MET A 421 0.59 9.13 20.20
CA MET A 421 1.85 8.40 20.41
C MET A 421 1.95 7.80 21.82
N ASP A 422 1.52 8.53 22.83
CA ASP A 422 1.42 8.02 24.20
C ASP A 422 0.45 6.83 24.30
N MET A 423 -0.70 6.89 23.62
CA MET A 423 -1.66 5.81 23.56
C MET A 423 -1.06 4.56 22.89
N ILE A 424 -0.33 4.74 21.79
CA ILE A 424 0.39 3.64 21.11
C ILE A 424 1.41 3.01 22.07
N LEU A 425 2.16 3.80 22.83
CA LEU A 425 3.15 3.29 23.78
C LEU A 425 2.50 2.47 24.92
N ARG A 426 1.33 2.88 25.38
CA ARG A 426 0.59 2.25 26.49
C ARG A 426 -0.32 1.09 26.08
N THR A 427 -0.45 0.80 24.79
CA THR A 427 -1.35 -0.24 24.28
C THR A 427 -0.62 -1.23 23.36
N ARG A 428 -1.23 -2.40 23.13
CA ARG A 428 -0.81 -3.39 22.13
C ARG A 428 -2.03 -4.06 21.51
N TRP A 429 -1.87 -4.66 20.33
CA TRP A 429 -2.91 -5.52 19.73
C TRP A 429 -2.82 -6.95 20.25
N ARG A 430 -3.90 -7.45 20.85
CA ARG A 430 -3.98 -8.84 21.33
C ARG A 430 -5.37 -9.39 21.05
N ASN A 431 -5.43 -10.58 20.44
CA ASN A 431 -6.68 -11.29 20.15
C ASN A 431 -7.72 -10.43 19.40
N GLY A 432 -7.26 -9.66 18.40
CA GLY A 432 -8.15 -8.85 17.55
C GLY A 432 -8.67 -7.57 18.19
N LYS A 433 -8.08 -7.12 19.31
CA LYS A 433 -8.45 -5.86 19.97
C LYS A 433 -7.25 -5.15 20.58
N LEU A 434 -7.41 -3.85 20.81
CA LEU A 434 -6.47 -3.02 21.55
C LEU A 434 -6.55 -3.38 23.05
N VAL A 435 -5.38 -3.53 23.68
CA VAL A 435 -5.26 -3.84 25.11
C VAL A 435 -4.27 -2.89 25.76
N TYR A 436 -4.64 -2.30 26.89
CA TYR A 436 -3.75 -1.47 27.70
C TYR A 436 -2.69 -2.31 28.40
N LEU A 437 -1.45 -1.84 28.37
CA LEU A 437 -0.36 -2.39 29.14
C LEU A 437 -0.52 -1.93 30.59
N GLU A 438 -0.42 -2.88 31.52
CA GLU A 438 -0.41 -2.55 32.95
C GLU A 438 0.75 -1.59 33.23
N SER A 439 0.45 -0.46 33.89
CA SER A 439 1.46 0.39 34.47
C SER A 439 2.18 -0.41 35.56
N LYS A 440 3.44 -0.78 35.31
CA LYS A 440 4.30 -1.31 36.38
C LYS A 440 4.67 -0.21 37.36
#